data_AF-A0A7W7MF05-F1
#
_entry.id   AF-A0A7W7MF05-F1
#
_cell.length_a   1.000
_cell.length_b   1.000
_cell.length_c   1.000
_cell.angle_alpha   90.00
_cell.angle_beta   90.00
_cell.angle_gamma   90.00
#
_symmetry.space_group_name_H-M   'P 1'
#
loop_
_entity.id
_entity.type
_entity.pdbx_description
1 polymer ?
#
loop_
_entity_poly.entity_id
_entity_poly.type
_entity_poly.pdbx_seq_one_letter_code
_entity_poly.pdbx_strand_id
1 'polypeptide(L)'
;MNLLAGIFQRCAVQSAGYLTDYVITPGVLASTAGDNWRHWVVLMQRAGYLTPVELDGGGEAWRLVDDPTNLVHIRLKDELEWERQRKRDNGNANLTVAVRLRDGDECRYCGVIVVWGDQKGGRGATYDHRNPGQAAGGPDDLRVCCHSCNARRSNHADADTWCPPRPSPATPYYGTKTAAFLRDHGHKVRRSRTRPGTQPDNDTSTTRRPRTQRDTATTTASDPAPGRTTPAATSHPAEPRDARTAQTSTIERTNSRDSAAGGTTPHQQQHQDQQGLANPANHRSPESGSPGRDGAGRAPMPSPPTTAPGRTKRSRRGRTR
;
A
#
# COMPACT_ATOMS: atom_id res chain seq x y z
N MET A 1 10.81 35.14 -12.09
CA MET A 1 11.02 33.68 -12.11
C MET A 1 10.36 32.98 -10.92
N ASN A 2 10.50 33.47 -9.67
CA ASN A 2 9.95 32.79 -8.47
C ASN A 2 8.42 32.64 -8.45
N LEU A 3 7.67 33.56 -9.08
CA LEU A 3 6.20 33.52 -9.07
C LEU A 3 5.62 32.36 -9.90
N LEU A 4 6.18 32.05 -11.07
CA LEU A 4 5.74 30.92 -11.91
C LEU A 4 5.97 29.58 -11.21
N ALA A 5 7.17 29.40 -10.64
CA ALA A 5 7.48 28.21 -9.85
C ALA A 5 6.55 28.09 -8.62
N GLY A 6 6.27 29.18 -7.92
CA GLY A 6 5.34 29.19 -6.78
C GLY A 6 3.88 28.87 -7.15
N ILE A 7 3.42 29.30 -8.32
CA ILE A 7 2.10 28.93 -8.85
C ILE A 7 2.10 27.43 -9.20
N PHE A 8 3.10 26.96 -9.95
CA PHE A 8 3.25 25.54 -10.29
C PHE A 8 3.23 24.64 -9.05
N GLN A 9 4.04 24.94 -8.04
CA GLN A 9 4.11 24.14 -6.81
C GLN A 9 2.78 24.08 -6.06
N ARG A 10 2.05 25.20 -5.97
CA ARG A 10 0.71 25.21 -5.35
C ARG A 10 -0.30 24.40 -6.15
N CYS A 11 -0.28 24.50 -7.48
CA CYS A 11 -1.10 23.66 -8.36
C CYS A 11 -0.77 22.17 -8.19
N ALA A 12 0.51 21.82 -8.06
CA ALA A 12 0.95 20.43 -7.84
C ALA A 12 0.49 19.89 -6.48
N VAL A 13 0.63 20.67 -5.40
CA VAL A 13 0.13 20.31 -4.06
C VAL A 13 -1.40 20.12 -4.08
N GLN A 14 -2.12 21.00 -4.77
CA GLN A 14 -3.58 20.89 -4.89
C GLN A 14 -3.99 19.66 -5.71
N SER A 15 -3.33 19.41 -6.85
CA SER A 15 -3.58 18.22 -7.67
C SER A 15 -3.32 16.92 -6.89
N ALA A 16 -2.24 16.88 -6.10
CA ALA A 16 -1.94 15.75 -5.23
C ALA A 16 -3.00 15.56 -4.12
N GLY A 17 -3.47 16.65 -3.51
CA GLY A 17 -4.49 16.61 -2.47
C GLY A 17 -5.85 16.11 -2.95
N TYR A 18 -6.23 16.45 -4.19
CA TYR A 18 -7.50 16.05 -4.80
C TYR A 18 -7.41 14.81 -5.71
N LEU A 19 -6.22 14.21 -5.85
CA LEU A 19 -5.98 13.04 -6.70
C LEU A 19 -6.45 13.24 -8.15
N THR A 20 -6.06 14.37 -8.73
CA THR A 20 -6.42 14.72 -10.12
C THR A 20 -5.33 14.36 -11.14
N ASP A 21 -4.34 13.55 -10.76
CA ASP A 21 -3.33 12.99 -11.66
C ASP A 21 -2.66 14.04 -12.55
N TYR A 22 -2.16 15.11 -11.91
CA TYR A 22 -1.54 16.28 -12.53
C TYR A 22 -2.48 17.20 -13.31
N VAL A 23 -3.77 16.89 -13.41
CA VAL A 23 -4.75 17.71 -14.14
C VAL A 23 -5.25 18.86 -13.25
N ILE A 24 -5.22 20.07 -13.81
CA ILE A 24 -5.72 21.29 -13.17
C ILE A 24 -6.77 21.95 -14.06
N THR A 25 -7.83 22.45 -13.42
CA THR A 25 -8.95 23.13 -14.08
C THR A 25 -8.81 24.66 -13.94
N PRO A 26 -9.55 25.46 -14.75
CA PRO A 26 -9.59 26.91 -14.63
C PRO A 26 -9.85 27.41 -13.21
N GLY A 27 -10.72 26.74 -12.46
CA GLY A 27 -11.02 27.11 -11.06
C GLY A 27 -9.81 27.00 -10.14
N VAL A 28 -9.01 25.95 -10.28
CA VAL A 28 -7.76 25.73 -9.53
C VAL A 28 -6.72 26.82 -9.87
N LEU A 29 -6.63 27.19 -11.15
CA LEU A 29 -5.73 28.24 -11.60
C LEU A 29 -6.17 29.62 -11.11
N ALA A 30 -7.46 29.93 -11.17
CA ALA A 30 -8.01 31.17 -10.64
C ALA A 30 -7.79 31.28 -9.12
N SER A 31 -8.00 30.20 -8.36
CA SER A 31 -7.76 30.20 -6.91
C SER A 31 -6.28 30.35 -6.53
N THR A 32 -5.37 29.85 -7.37
CA THR A 32 -3.93 29.83 -7.08
C THR A 32 -3.20 31.08 -7.57
N ALA A 33 -3.58 31.58 -8.75
CA ALA A 33 -2.88 32.64 -9.48
C ALA A 33 -3.68 33.96 -9.56
N GLY A 34 -4.91 33.98 -9.04
CA GLY A 34 -5.80 35.14 -9.00
C GLY A 34 -6.45 35.45 -10.35
N ASP A 35 -7.02 36.65 -10.48
CA ASP A 35 -7.85 37.04 -11.63
C ASP A 35 -7.12 36.97 -12.98
N ASN A 36 -5.80 37.14 -12.98
CA ASN A 36 -4.97 37.09 -14.19
C ASN A 36 -4.39 35.69 -14.49
N TRP A 37 -5.03 34.62 -14.00
CA TRP A 37 -4.55 33.24 -14.17
C TRP A 37 -4.34 32.86 -15.65
N ARG A 38 -5.12 33.39 -16.59
CA ARG A 38 -4.97 33.13 -18.03
C ARG A 38 -3.61 33.60 -18.56
N HIS A 39 -3.13 34.76 -18.11
CA HIS A 39 -1.79 35.24 -18.47
C HIS A 39 -0.70 34.29 -17.93
N TRP A 40 -0.87 33.82 -16.69
CA TRP A 40 0.06 32.87 -16.09
C TRP A 40 0.10 31.53 -16.80
N VAL A 41 -1.03 31.01 -17.26
CA VAL A 41 -1.09 29.78 -18.06
C VAL A 41 -0.24 29.89 -19.31
N VAL A 42 -0.36 30.99 -20.07
CA VAL A 42 0.43 31.21 -21.29
C VAL A 42 1.93 31.21 -20.98
N LEU A 43 2.34 31.88 -19.89
CA LEU A 43 3.74 31.88 -19.46
C LEU A 43 4.22 30.50 -18.99
N MET A 44 3.38 29.76 -18.25
CA MET A 44 3.69 28.41 -17.78
C MET A 44 3.80 27.40 -18.92
N GLN A 45 2.94 27.50 -19.94
CA GLN A 45 3.04 26.69 -21.16
C GLN A 45 4.33 26.98 -21.92
N ARG A 46 4.66 28.27 -22.11
CA ARG A 46 5.93 28.67 -22.76
C ARG A 46 7.16 28.21 -21.98
N ALA A 47 7.05 28.15 -20.65
CA ALA A 47 8.09 27.63 -19.76
C ALA A 47 8.11 26.08 -19.66
N GLY A 48 7.15 25.38 -20.26
CA GLY A 48 7.06 23.91 -20.25
C GLY A 48 6.46 23.30 -18.98
N TYR A 49 5.81 24.09 -18.12
CA TYR A 49 5.18 23.58 -16.89
C TYR A 49 3.79 22.97 -17.09
N LEU A 50 3.09 23.35 -18.17
CA LEU A 50 1.72 22.93 -18.46
C LEU A 50 1.58 22.50 -19.92
N THR A 51 0.79 21.44 -20.13
CA THR A 51 0.29 21.04 -21.44
C THR A 51 -1.23 21.11 -21.45
N PRO A 52 -1.88 21.65 -22.50
CA PRO A 52 -3.34 21.64 -22.59
C PRO A 52 -3.84 20.21 -22.72
N VAL A 53 -4.95 19.89 -22.05
CA VAL A 53 -5.62 18.60 -22.10
C VAL A 53 -7.13 18.82 -22.19
N GLU A 54 -7.79 18.04 -23.02
CA GLU A 54 -9.26 18.02 -23.08
C GLU A 54 -9.80 17.09 -22.00
N LEU A 55 -10.78 17.57 -21.23
CA LEU A 55 -11.54 16.72 -20.33
C LEU A 55 -12.65 15.99 -21.09
N ASP A 56 -13.03 14.81 -20.61
CA ASP A 56 -14.10 13.98 -21.19
C ASP A 56 -15.47 14.71 -21.31
N GLY A 57 -15.66 15.82 -20.59
CA GLY A 57 -16.84 16.69 -20.65
C GLY A 57 -16.70 17.96 -21.48
N GLY A 58 -15.63 18.12 -22.28
CA GLY A 58 -15.43 19.27 -23.17
C GLY A 58 -14.97 20.56 -22.47
N GLY A 59 -14.34 20.44 -21.29
CA GLY A 59 -13.82 21.58 -20.52
C GLY A 59 -12.33 21.82 -20.75
N GLU A 60 -11.91 23.08 -20.65
CA GLU A 60 -10.48 23.45 -20.64
C GLU A 60 -9.80 22.86 -19.40
N ALA A 61 -8.68 22.17 -19.61
CA ALA A 61 -7.80 21.75 -18.53
C ALA A 61 -6.34 21.77 -18.98
N TRP A 62 -5.44 21.69 -17.99
CA TRP A 62 -4.02 21.56 -18.22
C TRP A 62 -3.46 20.43 -17.38
N ARG A 63 -2.50 19.70 -17.93
CA ARG A 63 -1.69 18.74 -17.20
C ARG A 63 -0.38 19.40 -16.81
N LEU A 64 -0.06 19.33 -15.53
CA LEU A 64 1.25 19.68 -15.00
C LEU A 64 2.30 18.73 -15.57
N VAL A 65 3.48 19.26 -15.87
CA VAL A 65 4.61 18.43 -16.31
C VAL A 65 4.91 17.35 -15.26
N ASP A 66 4.85 16.09 -15.70
CA ASP A 66 5.14 14.91 -14.89
C ASP A 66 6.63 14.56 -15.07
N ASP A 67 7.48 15.31 -14.37
CA ASP A 67 8.90 15.00 -14.25
C ASP A 67 9.20 14.62 -12.79
N PRO A 68 9.09 13.33 -12.42
CA PRO A 68 9.31 12.87 -11.06
C PRO A 68 10.77 12.96 -10.62
N THR A 69 11.73 13.17 -11.56
CA THR A 69 13.16 13.25 -11.23
C THR A 69 13.58 14.68 -10.94
N ASN A 70 13.07 15.65 -11.70
CA ASN A 70 13.54 17.03 -11.62
C ASN A 70 12.52 18.02 -11.03
N LEU A 71 11.26 17.62 -10.86
CA LEU A 71 10.20 18.50 -10.36
C LEU A 71 9.41 17.88 -9.21
N VAL A 72 8.23 17.34 -9.48
CA VAL A 72 7.30 16.86 -8.45
C VAL A 72 6.81 15.49 -8.86
N HIS A 73 6.97 14.53 -7.95
CA HIS A 73 6.35 13.21 -8.08
C HIS A 73 5.03 13.19 -7.29
N ILE A 74 3.91 13.24 -8.00
CA ILE A 74 2.57 13.04 -7.44
C ILE A 74 2.24 11.55 -7.52
N ARG A 75 1.83 10.98 -6.39
CA ARG A 75 1.27 9.62 -6.35
C ARG A 75 -0.12 9.64 -6.99
N LEU A 76 -0.30 8.86 -8.06
CA LEU A 76 -1.53 8.85 -8.84
C LEU A 76 -2.71 8.25 -8.07
N LYS A 77 -3.93 8.63 -8.44
CA LYS A 77 -5.17 8.15 -7.84
C LYS A 77 -5.24 6.63 -7.83
N ASP A 78 -4.98 6.01 -8.98
CA ASP A 78 -5.03 4.55 -9.15
C ASP A 78 -3.97 3.84 -8.29
N GLU A 79 -2.78 4.42 -8.13
CA GLU A 79 -1.75 3.86 -7.23
C GLU A 79 -2.19 3.88 -5.76
N LEU A 80 -2.81 4.99 -5.32
CA LEU A 80 -3.35 5.09 -3.96
C LEU A 80 -4.51 4.13 -3.76
N GLU A 81 -5.42 4.05 -4.73
CA GLU A 81 -6.56 3.14 -4.68
C GLU A 81 -6.08 1.68 -4.62
N TRP A 82 -5.08 1.33 -5.41
CA TRP A 82 -4.45 0.02 -5.35
C TRP A 82 -3.79 -0.23 -3.98
N GLU A 83 -3.06 0.73 -3.42
CA GLU A 83 -2.46 0.59 -2.09
C GLU A 83 -3.53 0.39 -1.00
N ARG A 84 -4.64 1.14 -1.08
CA ARG A 84 -5.79 1.00 -0.19
C ARG A 84 -6.46 -0.36 -0.36
N GLN A 85 -6.61 -0.84 -1.58
CA GLN A 85 -7.17 -2.16 -1.89
C GLN A 85 -6.28 -3.26 -1.31
N ARG A 86 -4.96 -3.23 -1.54
CA ARG A 86 -4.03 -4.20 -0.94
C ARG A 86 -4.11 -4.23 0.58
N LYS A 87 -4.22 -3.07 1.23
CA LYS A 87 -4.42 -3.00 2.69
C LYS A 87 -5.74 -3.65 3.13
N ARG A 88 -6.83 -3.43 2.39
CA ARG A 88 -8.12 -4.08 2.63
C ARG A 88 -8.04 -5.60 2.46
N ASP A 89 -7.44 -6.07 1.38
CA ASP A 89 -7.30 -7.51 1.09
C ASP A 89 -6.45 -8.20 2.16
N ASN A 90 -5.31 -7.60 2.54
CA ASN A 90 -4.41 -8.12 3.56
C ASN A 90 -5.03 -8.09 4.98
N GLY A 91 -6.02 -7.25 5.21
CA GLY A 91 -6.81 -7.20 6.46
C GLY A 91 -8.05 -8.11 6.43
N ASN A 92 -8.44 -8.64 5.28
CA ASN A 92 -9.65 -9.44 5.14
C ASN A 92 -9.41 -10.88 5.63
N ALA A 93 -10.01 -11.22 6.77
CA ALA A 93 -9.88 -12.56 7.36
C ALA A 93 -10.40 -13.67 6.43
N ASN A 94 -11.46 -13.44 5.66
CA ASN A 94 -12.02 -14.44 4.75
C ASN A 94 -11.02 -14.85 3.65
N LEU A 95 -10.18 -13.92 3.23
CA LEU A 95 -9.09 -14.20 2.28
C LEU A 95 -7.88 -14.79 3.00
N THR A 96 -7.38 -14.07 3.99
CA THR A 96 -6.08 -14.35 4.61
C THR A 96 -6.04 -15.64 5.43
N VAL A 97 -7.15 -16.04 6.06
CA VAL A 97 -7.28 -17.33 6.76
C VAL A 97 -7.20 -18.48 5.77
N ALA A 98 -7.96 -18.42 4.68
CA ALA A 98 -7.94 -19.45 3.65
C ALA A 98 -6.55 -19.59 2.99
N VAL A 99 -5.90 -18.46 2.70
CA VAL A 99 -4.53 -18.43 2.15
C VAL A 99 -3.55 -19.08 3.12
N ARG A 100 -3.57 -18.71 4.42
CA ARG A 100 -2.66 -19.31 5.41
C ARG A 100 -2.98 -20.77 5.69
N LEU A 101 -4.24 -21.20 5.63
CA LEU A 101 -4.58 -22.63 5.72
C LEU A 101 -3.96 -23.42 4.58
N ARG A 102 -4.05 -22.91 3.34
CA ARG A 102 -3.50 -23.55 2.14
C ARG A 102 -1.98 -23.56 2.11
N ASP A 103 -1.36 -22.43 2.40
CA ASP A 103 0.07 -22.20 2.16
C ASP A 103 0.94 -22.43 3.41
N GLY A 104 0.35 -22.31 4.61
CA GLY A 104 1.10 -22.25 5.86
C GLY A 104 2.03 -21.04 5.89
N ASP A 105 3.26 -21.25 6.35
CA ASP A 105 4.34 -20.26 6.31
C ASP A 105 5.33 -20.55 5.17
N GLU A 106 4.98 -21.34 4.17
CA GLU A 106 5.87 -21.58 3.03
C GLU A 106 5.69 -20.49 1.96
N CYS A 107 6.77 -19.79 1.61
CA CYS A 107 6.75 -18.89 0.46
C CYS A 107 6.42 -19.68 -0.81
N ARG A 108 5.36 -19.28 -1.51
CA ARG A 108 4.84 -20.03 -2.65
C ARG A 108 5.71 -19.97 -3.89
N TYR A 109 6.76 -19.15 -3.92
CA TYR A 109 7.66 -19.05 -5.07
C TYR A 109 8.97 -19.80 -4.86
N CYS A 110 9.61 -19.61 -3.70
CA CYS A 110 10.93 -20.20 -3.42
C CYS A 110 10.94 -21.25 -2.32
N GLY A 111 9.81 -21.52 -1.66
CA GLY A 111 9.67 -22.59 -0.65
C GLY A 111 10.30 -22.26 0.72
N VAL A 112 10.93 -21.11 0.88
CA VAL A 112 11.47 -20.73 2.20
C VAL A 112 10.32 -20.44 3.16
N ILE A 113 10.48 -20.95 4.39
CA ILE A 113 9.59 -20.62 5.50
C ILE A 113 9.70 -19.13 5.83
N VAL A 114 8.59 -18.40 5.74
CA VAL A 114 8.50 -16.96 6.01
C VAL A 114 8.39 -16.68 7.50
N VAL A 115 8.69 -15.45 7.89
CA VAL A 115 8.62 -14.98 9.27
C VAL A 115 7.60 -13.85 9.37
N TRP A 116 6.42 -14.15 9.94
CA TRP A 116 5.39 -13.14 10.17
C TRP A 116 5.87 -12.10 11.19
N GLY A 117 5.70 -10.81 10.87
CA GLY A 117 6.11 -9.69 11.70
C GLY A 117 7.60 -9.33 11.62
N ASP A 118 8.39 -9.99 10.77
CA ASP A 118 9.68 -9.47 10.34
C ASP A 118 9.44 -8.40 9.26
N GLN A 119 9.85 -7.17 9.55
CA GLN A 119 9.63 -5.99 8.69
C GLN A 119 10.84 -5.63 7.82
N LYS A 120 12.00 -6.28 8.03
CA LYS A 120 13.26 -5.89 7.39
C LYS A 120 13.92 -7.04 6.64
N GLY A 121 13.79 -8.27 7.12
CA GLY A 121 14.43 -9.41 6.51
C GLY A 121 13.77 -9.82 5.20
N GLY A 122 14.57 -10.34 4.27
CA GLY A 122 14.07 -10.91 3.00
C GLY A 122 13.10 -12.09 3.20
N ARG A 123 13.12 -12.72 4.38
CA ARG A 123 12.19 -13.78 4.80
C ARG A 123 10.92 -13.26 5.47
N GLY A 124 10.77 -11.96 5.64
CA GLY A 124 9.54 -11.36 6.16
C GLY A 124 8.34 -11.78 5.32
N ALA A 125 7.28 -12.17 6.00
CA ALA A 125 6.07 -12.70 5.37
C ALA A 125 5.16 -11.59 4.88
N THR A 126 4.63 -11.76 3.68
CA THR A 126 3.57 -10.93 3.11
C THR A 126 2.57 -11.79 2.35
N TYR A 127 1.42 -11.22 2.02
CA TYR A 127 0.57 -11.72 0.96
C TYR A 127 0.94 -11.03 -0.35
N ASP A 128 1.13 -11.83 -1.38
CA ASP A 128 1.45 -11.40 -2.73
C ASP A 128 0.22 -11.57 -3.61
N HIS A 129 -0.19 -10.48 -4.27
CA HIS A 129 -1.27 -10.46 -5.26
C HIS A 129 -0.74 -11.00 -6.58
N ARG A 130 -1.35 -12.07 -7.08
CA ARG A 130 -0.89 -12.74 -8.31
C ARG A 130 -1.00 -11.84 -9.54
N ASN A 131 -2.04 -11.01 -9.58
CA ASN A 131 -2.29 -10.03 -10.63
C ASN A 131 -2.11 -8.62 -10.04
N PRO A 132 -0.94 -7.96 -10.24
CA PRO A 132 -0.73 -6.60 -9.75
C PRO A 132 -1.80 -5.64 -10.28
N GLY A 133 -2.26 -4.72 -9.42
CA GLY A 133 -3.28 -3.73 -9.77
C GLY A 133 -4.73 -4.25 -9.72
N GLN A 134 -4.95 -5.54 -9.44
CA GLN A 134 -6.28 -6.13 -9.34
C GLN A 134 -6.60 -6.58 -7.92
N ALA A 135 -7.79 -6.23 -7.44
CA ALA A 135 -8.31 -6.71 -6.16
C ALA A 135 -8.34 -8.24 -6.13
N ALA A 136 -8.07 -8.83 -4.97
CA ALA A 136 -8.23 -10.27 -4.80
C ALA A 136 -9.73 -10.63 -4.87
N GLY A 137 -10.14 -11.37 -5.91
CA GLY A 137 -11.49 -11.94 -6.02
C GLY A 137 -11.69 -13.12 -5.07
N GLY A 138 -10.61 -13.83 -4.72
CA GLY A 138 -10.62 -14.88 -3.73
C GLY A 138 -9.23 -15.28 -3.19
N PRO A 139 -9.16 -16.31 -2.33
CA PRO A 139 -7.90 -16.81 -1.77
C PRO A 139 -6.90 -17.29 -2.83
N ASP A 140 -7.36 -17.64 -4.04
CA ASP A 140 -6.51 -18.07 -5.14
C ASP A 140 -5.82 -16.92 -5.89
N ASP A 141 -6.15 -15.67 -5.58
CA ASP A 141 -5.46 -14.49 -6.09
C ASP A 141 -4.34 -14.00 -5.15
N LEU A 142 -4.25 -14.59 -3.95
CA LEU A 142 -3.25 -14.26 -2.95
C LEU A 142 -2.36 -15.46 -2.62
N ARG A 143 -1.07 -15.23 -2.39
CA ARG A 143 -0.11 -16.26 -1.98
C ARG A 143 0.69 -15.79 -0.78
N VAL A 144 1.02 -16.70 0.12
CA VAL A 144 2.08 -16.42 1.11
C VAL A 144 3.42 -16.26 0.39
N CYS A 145 4.11 -15.16 0.65
CA CYS A 145 5.34 -14.81 -0.03
C CYS A 145 6.37 -14.22 0.94
N CYS A 146 7.65 -14.44 0.65
CA CYS A 146 8.74 -13.73 1.33
C CYS A 146 8.98 -12.37 0.67
N HIS A 147 9.46 -11.38 1.42
CA HIS A 147 9.79 -10.07 0.87
C HIS A 147 10.74 -10.12 -0.33
N SER A 148 11.73 -11.02 -0.35
CA SER A 148 12.64 -11.16 -1.49
C SER A 148 11.93 -11.55 -2.78
N CYS A 149 11.00 -12.51 -2.74
CA CYS A 149 10.23 -12.90 -3.92
C CYS A 149 9.19 -11.85 -4.30
N ASN A 150 8.49 -11.28 -3.32
CA ASN A 150 7.51 -10.23 -3.57
C ASN A 150 8.16 -8.99 -4.22
N ALA A 151 9.34 -8.58 -3.74
CA ALA A 151 10.09 -7.46 -4.32
C ALA A 151 10.60 -7.79 -5.73
N ARG A 152 11.07 -9.03 -5.95
CA ARG A 152 11.49 -9.47 -7.29
C ARG A 152 10.34 -9.46 -8.28
N ARG A 153 9.16 -9.97 -7.88
CA ARG A 153 7.92 -9.99 -8.68
C ARG A 153 7.38 -8.59 -8.94
N SER A 154 7.37 -7.73 -7.92
CA SER A 154 6.92 -6.34 -8.00
C SER A 154 5.58 -6.23 -8.75
N ASN A 155 5.44 -5.22 -9.62
CA ASN A 155 4.26 -5.03 -10.48
C ASN A 155 4.43 -5.65 -11.88
N HIS A 156 5.33 -6.61 -12.07
CA HIS A 156 5.54 -7.25 -13.38
C HIS A 156 4.37 -8.17 -13.73
N ALA A 157 3.62 -7.82 -14.79
CA ALA A 157 2.45 -8.59 -15.23
C ALA A 157 2.80 -10.01 -15.71
N ASP A 158 4.03 -10.22 -16.18
CA ASP A 158 4.55 -11.50 -16.67
C ASP A 158 5.32 -12.30 -15.60
N ALA A 159 5.25 -11.89 -14.32
CA ALA A 159 6.06 -12.47 -13.25
C ALA A 159 5.89 -13.99 -13.08
N ASP A 160 4.72 -14.52 -13.40
CA ASP A 160 4.44 -15.97 -13.36
C ASP A 160 5.28 -16.76 -14.38
N THR A 161 5.74 -16.13 -15.47
CA THR A 161 6.55 -16.80 -16.51
C THR A 161 7.93 -17.20 -15.98
N TRP A 162 8.55 -16.34 -15.18
CA TRP A 162 9.91 -16.53 -14.68
C TRP A 162 9.99 -16.81 -13.17
N CYS A 163 8.88 -16.63 -12.43
CA CYS A 163 8.75 -16.96 -11.02
C CYS A 163 7.36 -17.57 -10.73
N PRO A 164 7.02 -18.72 -11.36
CA PRO A 164 5.73 -19.35 -11.16
C PRO A 164 5.54 -19.80 -9.70
N PRO A 165 4.30 -19.79 -9.18
CA PRO A 165 4.01 -20.37 -7.88
C PRO A 165 4.23 -21.88 -7.92
N ARG A 166 4.87 -22.41 -6.87
CA ARG A 166 5.01 -23.84 -6.58
C ARG A 166 3.63 -24.47 -6.35
N PRO A 167 3.45 -25.80 -6.48
CA PRO A 167 2.21 -26.48 -6.08
C PRO A 167 1.95 -26.31 -4.58
N SER A 168 0.67 -26.26 -4.17
CA SER A 168 0.30 -26.08 -2.76
C SER A 168 0.88 -27.19 -1.88
N PRO A 169 1.44 -26.86 -0.69
CA PRO A 169 2.07 -27.86 0.14
C PRO A 169 1.02 -28.87 0.64
N ALA A 170 1.26 -30.15 0.42
CA ALA A 170 0.35 -31.21 0.88
C ALA A 170 0.25 -31.25 2.42
N THR A 171 1.30 -30.82 3.11
CA THR A 171 1.31 -30.64 4.57
C THR A 171 1.96 -29.29 4.88
N PRO A 172 1.16 -28.21 4.97
CA PRO A 172 1.70 -26.88 5.18
C PRO A 172 2.46 -26.78 6.52
N TYR A 173 3.58 -26.06 6.51
CA TYR A 173 4.28 -25.75 7.74
C TYR A 173 3.57 -24.62 8.48
N TYR A 174 3.06 -24.87 9.69
CA TYR A 174 2.46 -23.85 10.54
C TYR A 174 3.41 -23.50 11.69
N GLY A 175 4.02 -22.32 11.62
CA GLY A 175 4.78 -21.73 12.71
C GLY A 175 3.89 -21.23 13.84
N THR A 176 4.50 -20.70 14.90
CA THR A 176 3.80 -20.24 16.10
C THR A 176 2.77 -19.15 15.80
N LYS A 177 3.14 -18.13 15.03
CA LYS A 177 2.26 -16.99 14.71
C LYS A 177 1.09 -17.39 13.82
N THR A 178 1.30 -18.27 12.84
CA THR A 178 0.21 -18.72 11.96
C THR A 178 -0.73 -19.68 12.66
N ALA A 179 -0.21 -20.62 13.47
CA ALA A 179 -1.06 -21.48 14.29
C ALA A 179 -1.93 -20.67 15.27
N ALA A 180 -1.37 -19.62 15.89
CA ALA A 180 -2.13 -18.71 16.73
C ALA A 180 -3.19 -17.93 15.94
N PHE A 181 -2.79 -17.27 14.84
CA PHE A 181 -3.71 -16.53 13.97
C PHE A 181 -4.89 -17.38 13.50
N LEU A 182 -4.63 -18.61 13.04
CA LEU A 182 -5.67 -19.53 12.57
C LEU A 182 -6.61 -19.96 13.70
N ARG A 183 -6.05 -20.25 14.89
CA ARG A 183 -6.85 -20.59 16.08
C ARG A 183 -7.77 -19.45 16.50
N ASP A 184 -7.26 -18.22 16.46
CA ASP A 184 -8.03 -17.03 16.85
C ASP A 184 -9.19 -16.77 15.86
N HIS A 185 -9.11 -17.33 14.64
CA HIS A 185 -10.19 -17.35 13.64
C HIS A 185 -10.96 -18.70 13.60
N GLY A 186 -10.87 -19.52 14.64
CA GLY A 186 -11.66 -20.75 14.78
C GLY A 186 -11.07 -22.01 14.14
N HIS A 187 -9.88 -21.95 13.55
CA HIS A 187 -9.23 -23.09 12.90
C HIS A 187 -8.15 -23.73 13.78
N LYS A 188 -8.36 -25.00 14.15
CA LYS A 188 -7.38 -25.76 14.93
C LYS A 188 -6.40 -26.47 14.00
N VAL A 189 -5.20 -25.92 13.85
CA VAL A 189 -4.08 -26.56 13.15
C VAL A 189 -3.00 -27.01 14.12
N ARG A 190 -2.38 -28.16 13.85
CA ARG A 190 -1.22 -28.61 14.63
C ARG A 190 0.01 -27.83 14.20
N ARG A 191 0.62 -27.09 15.13
CA ARG A 191 1.90 -26.42 14.91
C ARG A 191 2.97 -27.45 14.50
N SER A 192 3.76 -27.11 13.50
CA SER A 192 4.87 -27.94 13.03
C SER A 192 6.03 -27.91 14.02
N ARG A 193 6.56 -29.08 14.38
CA ARG A 193 7.65 -29.22 15.36
C ARG A 193 9.02 -28.91 14.75
N THR A 194 9.25 -29.39 13.53
CA THR A 194 10.53 -29.24 12.82
C THR A 194 10.31 -28.41 11.57
N ARG A 195 11.22 -27.49 11.32
CA ARG A 195 11.22 -26.70 10.10
C ARG A 195 11.69 -27.57 8.92
N PRO A 196 10.99 -27.57 7.77
CA PRO A 196 11.45 -28.27 6.58
C PRO A 196 12.88 -27.84 6.21
N GLY A 197 13.76 -28.82 5.96
CA GLY A 197 15.16 -28.59 5.59
C GLY A 197 16.10 -28.27 6.76
N THR A 198 15.64 -28.24 8.01
CA THR A 198 16.54 -28.26 9.19
C THR A 198 16.72 -29.71 9.60
N GLN A 199 17.86 -30.30 9.24
CA GLN A 199 18.27 -31.61 9.74
C GLN A 199 18.34 -31.50 11.27
N PRO A 200 17.81 -32.46 12.05
CA PRO A 200 17.97 -32.43 13.49
C PRO A 200 19.47 -32.51 13.78
N ASP A 201 20.01 -31.49 14.45
CA ASP A 201 21.36 -31.51 14.98
C ASP A 201 21.45 -32.71 15.92
N ASN A 202 22.16 -33.74 15.48
CA ASN A 202 22.46 -34.90 16.30
C ASN A 202 23.62 -34.49 17.23
N ASP A 203 23.31 -33.68 18.25
CA ASP A 203 24.30 -33.19 19.20
C ASP A 203 24.57 -34.27 20.26
N THR A 204 25.50 -35.15 19.94
CA THR A 204 26.30 -35.86 20.95
C THR A 204 27.76 -35.74 20.53
N SER A 205 28.36 -34.58 20.77
CA SER A 205 29.81 -34.51 21.00
C SER A 205 30.19 -33.21 21.71
N THR A 206 30.10 -33.23 23.04
CA THR A 206 30.85 -32.31 23.91
C THR A 206 32.36 -32.57 23.76
N THR A 207 32.97 -32.02 22.72
CA THR A 207 34.44 -31.87 22.66
C THR A 207 34.79 -30.49 23.21
N ARG A 208 35.11 -30.49 24.49
CA ARG A 208 35.62 -29.37 25.29
C ARG A 208 36.88 -28.78 24.62
N ARG A 209 36.79 -27.53 24.18
CA ARG A 209 37.92 -26.74 23.65
C ARG A 209 38.97 -26.52 24.76
N PRO A 210 40.29 -26.74 24.53
CA PRO A 210 41.31 -26.42 25.50
C PRO A 210 41.48 -24.90 25.62
N ARG A 211 41.65 -24.44 26.86
CA ARG A 211 41.90 -23.06 27.26
C ARG A 211 43.37 -22.74 26.98
N THR A 212 43.65 -21.75 26.13
CA THR A 212 45.00 -21.22 25.91
C THR A 212 45.46 -20.44 27.14
N GLN A 213 46.46 -20.97 27.84
CA GLN A 213 47.26 -20.23 28.81
C GLN A 213 48.29 -19.36 28.07
N ARG A 214 48.52 -18.17 28.63
CA ARG A 214 49.50 -17.17 28.20
C ARG A 214 50.60 -17.18 29.26
N ASP A 215 51.83 -17.42 28.85
CA ASP A 215 53.05 -17.05 29.60
C ASP A 215 54.16 -16.73 28.57
N THR A 216 54.61 -15.48 28.44
CA THR A 216 55.67 -14.76 29.19
C THR A 216 57.07 -15.00 28.58
N ALA A 217 57.74 -13.90 28.25
CA ALA A 217 58.90 -13.75 27.36
C ALA A 217 60.25 -14.22 27.96
N THR A 218 61.24 -14.49 27.10
CA THR A 218 62.67 -14.18 27.33
C THR A 218 63.44 -14.06 26.01
N THR A 219 64.31 -13.06 25.99
CA THR A 219 65.18 -12.44 24.99
C THR A 219 66.32 -13.32 24.45
N THR A 220 66.74 -13.15 23.20
CA THR A 220 68.14 -12.81 22.79
C THR A 220 68.28 -12.62 21.28
N ALA A 221 69.24 -11.75 20.92
CA ALA A 221 69.44 -11.10 19.63
C ALA A 221 70.35 -11.87 18.64
N SER A 222 70.23 -11.60 17.33
CA SER A 222 71.27 -11.00 16.46
C SER A 222 70.96 -11.17 14.96
N ASP A 223 71.09 -10.08 14.21
CA ASP A 223 71.19 -9.94 12.73
C ASP A 223 72.48 -10.60 12.16
N PRO A 224 72.75 -10.76 10.83
CA PRO A 224 72.42 -9.80 9.74
C PRO A 224 72.01 -10.38 8.35
N ALA A 225 71.52 -9.47 7.50
CA ALA A 225 71.27 -9.64 6.05
C ALA A 225 72.56 -9.80 5.19
N PRO A 226 72.46 -10.24 3.91
CA PRO A 226 72.52 -9.24 2.83
C PRO A 226 71.75 -9.55 1.51
N GLY A 227 71.18 -8.48 0.93
CA GLY A 227 71.05 -8.04 -0.48
C GLY A 227 70.88 -8.98 -1.70
N ARG A 228 69.94 -8.64 -2.60
CA ARG A 228 70.22 -8.08 -3.96
C ARG A 228 68.97 -7.75 -4.81
N THR A 229 68.94 -6.50 -5.28
CA THR A 229 68.59 -5.94 -6.62
C THR A 229 67.43 -6.47 -7.50
N THR A 230 66.64 -5.49 -7.96
CA THR A 230 65.66 -5.37 -9.07
C THR A 230 66.15 -5.79 -10.47
N PRO A 231 65.24 -5.92 -11.47
CA PRO A 231 65.08 -4.83 -12.45
C PRO A 231 63.64 -4.51 -12.92
N ALA A 232 63.45 -3.25 -13.35
CA ALA A 232 62.36 -2.73 -14.19
C ALA A 232 62.56 -3.19 -15.67
N ALA A 233 61.70 -3.04 -16.68
CA ALA A 233 60.54 -2.20 -16.99
C ALA A 233 59.80 -2.82 -18.22
N THR A 234 58.57 -2.38 -18.53
CA THR A 234 58.17 -1.80 -19.85
C THR A 234 56.74 -1.27 -19.74
N SER A 235 56.50 -0.14 -20.39
CA SER A 235 55.40 0.80 -20.22
C SER A 235 54.39 0.81 -21.39
N HIS A 236 53.10 1.03 -21.05
CA HIS A 236 52.00 1.71 -21.77
C HIS A 236 51.32 1.05 -23.00
N PRO A 237 50.06 1.44 -23.39
CA PRO A 237 49.17 2.50 -22.87
C PRO A 237 47.70 2.07 -22.54
N ALA A 238 46.96 3.02 -21.94
CA ALA A 238 45.61 2.94 -21.40
C ALA A 238 44.51 3.41 -22.37
N GLU A 239 43.24 3.03 -22.08
CA GLU A 239 41.99 3.82 -22.25
C GLU A 239 40.79 3.06 -21.60
N PRO A 240 39.66 3.74 -21.27
CA PRO A 240 39.10 3.74 -19.91
C PRO A 240 37.87 2.83 -19.68
N ARG A 241 37.67 2.44 -18.41
CA ARG A 241 36.40 1.90 -17.88
C ARG A 241 35.76 2.92 -16.93
N ASP A 242 34.57 3.37 -17.28
CA ASP A 242 33.74 4.25 -16.45
C ASP A 242 33.37 3.58 -15.13
N ALA A 243 33.84 4.18 -14.04
CA ALA A 243 33.38 3.91 -12.68
C ALA A 243 32.26 4.89 -12.34
N ARG A 244 31.02 4.42 -12.24
CA ARG A 244 29.94 5.15 -11.57
C ARG A 244 29.98 4.89 -10.08
N THR A 245 30.49 5.87 -9.36
CA THR A 245 30.43 6.08 -7.91
C THR A 245 28.98 6.03 -7.42
N ALA A 246 28.64 5.03 -6.61
CA ALA A 246 27.40 5.02 -5.83
C ALA A 246 27.61 5.88 -4.57
N GLN A 247 27.18 7.13 -4.63
CA GLN A 247 27.09 7.98 -3.44
C GLN A 247 25.94 7.48 -2.56
N THR A 248 26.30 7.01 -1.37
CA THR A 248 25.36 6.67 -0.31
C THR A 248 24.97 7.96 0.40
N SER A 249 23.76 8.45 0.16
CA SER A 249 23.19 9.57 0.92
C SER A 249 22.50 9.04 2.17
N THR A 250 23.19 9.18 3.30
CA THR A 250 22.68 8.94 4.65
C THR A 250 21.67 10.05 4.99
N ILE A 251 20.37 9.76 4.97
CA ILE A 251 19.37 10.64 5.57
C ILE A 251 19.25 10.24 7.05
N GLU A 252 19.92 11.01 7.91
CA GLU A 252 19.65 11.05 9.34
C GLU A 252 18.20 11.46 9.57
N ARG A 253 17.44 10.58 10.25
CA ARG A 253 16.07 10.87 10.69
C ARG A 253 16.10 11.04 12.20
N THR A 254 16.12 12.29 12.65
CA THR A 254 15.97 12.67 14.06
C THR A 254 14.53 12.40 14.49
N ASN A 255 14.29 11.27 15.16
CA ASN A 255 13.03 10.99 15.84
C ASN A 255 13.15 11.40 17.31
N SER A 256 12.70 12.62 17.62
CA SER A 256 12.37 12.99 18.99
C SER A 256 11.10 12.25 19.40
N ARG A 257 11.24 11.39 20.41
CA ARG A 257 10.12 10.88 21.20
C ARG A 257 9.84 11.90 22.28
N ASP A 258 8.57 12.22 22.51
CA ASP A 258 8.10 12.43 23.87
C ASP A 258 6.70 11.88 24.05
N SER A 259 6.56 11.18 25.17
CA SER A 259 5.36 10.51 25.67
C SER A 259 4.54 11.50 26.48
N ALA A 260 3.20 11.44 26.40
CA ALA A 260 2.36 11.73 27.55
C ALA A 260 0.95 11.16 27.35
N ALA A 261 0.51 10.33 28.30
CA ALA A 261 -0.86 9.93 28.51
C ALA A 261 -1.41 10.65 29.75
N GLY A 262 -2.68 11.09 29.67
CA GLY A 262 -3.59 11.26 30.81
C GLY A 262 -3.54 12.59 31.57
N GLY A 263 -4.66 13.32 31.62
CA GLY A 263 -4.86 14.42 32.57
C GLY A 263 -6.00 15.39 32.23
N THR A 264 -7.19 15.07 32.73
CA THR A 264 -8.39 15.85 33.07
C THR A 264 -8.42 17.39 32.84
N THR A 265 -9.56 17.84 32.30
CA THR A 265 -10.09 19.22 32.16
C THR A 265 -10.13 20.02 33.48
N PRO A 266 -10.10 21.37 33.44
CA PRO A 266 -11.37 22.12 33.35
C PRO A 266 -11.37 23.38 32.46
N HIS A 267 -12.62 23.76 32.22
CA HIS A 267 -13.24 24.82 31.43
C HIS A 267 -12.73 26.26 31.70
N GLN A 268 -12.53 27.05 30.64
CA GLN A 268 -12.91 28.48 30.67
C GLN A 268 -13.32 28.98 29.28
N GLN A 269 -14.41 29.75 29.31
CA GLN A 269 -15.21 30.27 28.20
C GLN A 269 -14.52 31.41 27.46
N GLN A 270 -14.66 31.44 26.13
CA GLN A 270 -14.91 32.70 25.42
C GLN A 270 -15.98 32.46 24.34
N HIS A 271 -17.11 33.11 24.57
CA HIS A 271 -18.22 33.27 23.64
C HIS A 271 -17.82 34.21 22.50
N GLN A 272 -18.22 33.90 21.27
CA GLN A 272 -18.70 34.92 20.33
C GLN A 272 -19.72 34.32 19.36
N ASP A 273 -20.87 34.97 19.34
CA ASP A 273 -22.11 34.63 18.67
C ASP A 273 -22.01 34.57 17.14
N GLN A 274 -22.75 33.64 16.55
CA GLN A 274 -23.47 33.90 15.29
C GLN A 274 -24.67 32.94 15.14
N GLN A 275 -25.84 33.50 15.45
CA GLN A 275 -27.19 33.02 15.07
C GLN A 275 -27.23 32.92 13.53
N GLY A 276 -27.83 31.93 12.87
CA GLY A 276 -29.12 31.29 13.11
C GLY A 276 -30.04 31.65 11.93
N LEU A 277 -30.13 30.79 10.91
CA LEU A 277 -31.20 30.85 9.91
C LEU A 277 -31.66 29.44 9.56
N ALA A 278 -32.85 29.13 10.06
CA ALA A 278 -33.61 27.92 9.82
C ALA A 278 -34.45 28.02 8.54
N ASN A 279 -34.74 26.84 7.98
CA ASN A 279 -35.76 26.55 6.96
C ASN A 279 -37.11 27.24 7.20
N PRO A 280 -37.85 27.50 6.13
CA PRO A 280 -39.30 27.29 6.18
C PRO A 280 -39.82 26.41 5.04
N ALA A 281 -40.73 25.50 5.40
CA ALA A 281 -41.67 24.84 4.51
C ALA A 281 -43.07 25.44 4.70
N ASN A 282 -43.83 25.53 3.59
CA ASN A 282 -45.28 25.60 3.44
C ASN A 282 -46.12 26.67 4.16
N HIS A 283 -46.81 27.52 3.39
CA HIS A 283 -48.26 27.84 3.44
C HIS A 283 -48.61 28.71 2.20
N ARG A 284 -49.41 28.21 1.24
CA ARG A 284 -50.88 28.39 1.04
C ARG A 284 -51.27 29.71 0.32
N SER A 285 -51.90 29.55 -0.85
CA SER A 285 -52.40 30.56 -1.81
C SER A 285 -53.57 31.43 -1.31
N PRO A 286 -53.94 32.45 -2.10
CA PRO A 286 -55.36 32.63 -2.47
C PRO A 286 -55.60 32.76 -4.00
N GLU A 287 -56.85 32.51 -4.37
CA GLU A 287 -57.48 32.46 -5.70
C GLU A 287 -57.57 33.79 -6.45
N SER A 288 -57.65 33.74 -7.80
CA SER A 288 -58.82 34.22 -8.56
C SER A 288 -58.64 34.09 -10.09
N GLY A 289 -59.66 33.52 -10.78
CA GLY A 289 -60.02 33.91 -12.16
C GLY A 289 -59.87 32.86 -13.28
N SER A 290 -60.95 32.13 -13.58
CA SER A 290 -61.23 31.47 -14.89
C SER A 290 -62.49 32.11 -15.49
N PRO A 291 -62.68 32.10 -16.83
CA PRO A 291 -63.32 30.98 -17.54
C PRO A 291 -62.63 30.70 -18.90
N GLY A 292 -62.74 29.58 -19.62
CA GLY A 292 -63.58 28.39 -19.63
C GLY A 292 -63.60 27.90 -21.10
N ARG A 293 -63.49 26.59 -21.35
CA ARG A 293 -64.03 25.85 -22.53
C ARG A 293 -63.69 24.36 -22.48
N ASP A 294 -64.74 23.59 -22.20
CA ASP A 294 -65.17 22.25 -22.62
C ASP A 294 -64.24 21.31 -23.42
N GLY A 295 -64.24 20.03 -23.00
CA GLY A 295 -63.83 18.88 -23.82
C GLY A 295 -63.68 17.59 -23.01
N ALA A 296 -64.57 16.62 -23.24
CA ALA A 296 -64.86 15.45 -22.40
C ALA A 296 -63.88 14.25 -22.52
N GLY A 297 -63.82 13.41 -21.47
CA GLY A 297 -63.25 12.05 -21.51
C GLY A 297 -62.93 11.38 -20.16
N ARG A 298 -63.93 10.80 -19.49
CA ARG A 298 -63.82 9.76 -18.42
C ARG A 298 -63.55 8.38 -19.08
N ALA A 299 -62.95 7.31 -18.54
CA ALA A 299 -62.39 6.84 -17.25
C ALA A 299 -61.71 5.46 -17.57
N PRO A 300 -61.46 4.51 -16.62
CA PRO A 300 -60.64 4.51 -15.41
C PRO A 300 -59.53 3.42 -15.40
N MET A 301 -58.61 3.50 -14.43
CA MET A 301 -57.68 2.44 -13.99
C MET A 301 -58.40 1.28 -13.28
N PRO A 302 -57.89 0.04 -13.34
CA PRO A 302 -58.13 -0.98 -12.32
C PRO A 302 -56.91 -1.25 -11.41
N SER A 303 -57.21 -1.37 -10.12
CA SER A 303 -56.35 -1.77 -8.99
C SER A 303 -56.00 -3.28 -8.97
N PRO A 304 -55.00 -3.72 -8.18
CA PRO A 304 -54.44 -5.08 -8.24
C PRO A 304 -55.20 -6.09 -7.36
N PRO A 305 -55.08 -7.41 -7.63
CA PRO A 305 -55.77 -8.43 -6.85
C PRO A 305 -55.03 -8.79 -5.53
N THR A 306 -55.84 -8.93 -4.48
CA THR A 306 -55.51 -9.51 -3.17
C THR A 306 -56.24 -10.85 -3.02
N THR A 307 -55.53 -11.97 -2.81
CA THR A 307 -55.98 -13.06 -1.91
C THR A 307 -54.80 -13.94 -1.46
N ALA A 308 -54.65 -14.11 -0.14
CA ALA A 308 -53.75 -15.01 0.58
C ALA A 308 -54.52 -16.29 1.05
N PRO A 309 -54.12 -17.03 2.11
CA PRO A 309 -52.97 -17.94 2.25
C PRO A 309 -53.40 -19.39 2.63
N GLY A 310 -52.53 -20.37 2.41
CA GLY A 310 -52.69 -21.75 2.91
C GLY A 310 -51.60 -22.13 3.91
N ARG A 311 -51.88 -22.04 5.21
CA ARG A 311 -51.00 -22.50 6.31
C ARG A 311 -51.77 -23.55 7.12
N THR A 312 -51.35 -24.82 7.05
CA THR A 312 -51.83 -25.88 7.93
C THR A 312 -50.98 -25.96 9.20
N LYS A 313 -51.63 -25.92 10.36
CA LYS A 313 -51.08 -26.30 11.66
C LYS A 313 -51.64 -27.69 12.04
N ARG A 314 -50.81 -28.60 12.54
CA ARG A 314 -51.20 -29.46 13.67
C ARG A 314 -50.01 -29.91 14.51
N SER A 315 -50.13 -29.64 15.81
CA SER A 315 -49.34 -30.13 16.96
C SER A 315 -49.55 -31.65 17.17
N ARG A 316 -48.90 -32.45 18.04
CA ARG A 316 -48.16 -32.30 19.31
C ARG A 316 -47.72 -33.73 19.74
N ARG A 317 -46.69 -33.84 20.60
CA ARG A 317 -46.45 -34.83 21.71
C ARG A 317 -46.03 -36.30 21.45
N GLY A 318 -45.03 -36.71 22.24
CA GLY A 318 -44.90 -38.02 22.94
C GLY A 318 -43.85 -38.98 22.34
N ARG A 319 -42.66 -39.20 22.93
CA ARG A 319 -42.28 -39.97 24.15
C ARG A 319 -42.15 -41.49 23.90
N THR A 320 -40.94 -42.01 24.22
CA THR A 320 -40.54 -43.41 24.55
C THR A 320 -40.72 -44.52 23.50
N ARG A 321 -39.61 -45.07 23.01
CA ARG A 321 -38.90 -46.24 23.57
C ARG A 321 -37.47 -46.28 23.05
#